data_AF-A0A0H4X3R3-F1
#
_entry.id   AF-A0A0H4X3R3-F1
#
_cell.length_a   1.000
_cell.length_b   1.000
_cell.length_c   1.000
_cell.angle_alpha   90.00
_cell.angle_beta   90.00
_cell.angle_gamma   90.00
#
_symmetry.space_group_name_H-M   'P 1'
#
loop_
_entity.id
_entity.type
_entity.pdbx_description
1 polymer ?
#
loop_
_entity_poly.entity_id
_entity_poly.type
_entity_poly.pdbx_seq_one_letter_code
_entity_poly.pdbx_strand_id
1 'polypeptide(L)'
;MVTTRAVAAGEVLLVVEGALVRTPSQMTLQVGREQHLSAPDADWRFINHACAPTALLAPGTHAEQLQLIARFDLEPGQEVTFNYLTSEWELATPFHCRCGATTCVGWVRGARYLSAAQRDALRGELLPHIRDHVRGAPEPAPWYRDAFSITDDVWYQPLDAVASEEVERTLRLLDLKPGASILDVCCGHGRHSIELARLGFQVTGLDLSSERLGMARERAARAGVAVTWLNADMRSISAPQQDAVMVLYTSFGVLESDAEHLTALRSIHDALAPGGQLLIEADNRDHAIHQPPRQWGETESLLWWEENVFEPRTSRNHRSYWGRNSRTGTLYEQHINYRLFSAHELLGLIEQAGLRVADVWGDLDGRPFTVGSPMLVVRARRPDARP
;
A
#
# COMPACT_ATOMS: atom_id res chain seq x y z
N MET A 1 -1.18 -17.20 -27.52
CA MET A 1 -1.49 -17.23 -28.98
C MET A 1 -0.31 -16.66 -29.76
N VAL A 2 0.03 -17.17 -30.95
CA VAL A 2 1.12 -16.63 -31.81
C VAL A 2 0.65 -16.40 -33.23
N THR A 3 1.29 -15.50 -33.97
CA THR A 3 1.06 -15.28 -35.40
C THR A 3 1.59 -16.46 -36.22
N THR A 4 0.91 -16.84 -37.31
CA THR A 4 1.37 -17.90 -38.24
C THR A 4 1.94 -17.34 -39.55
N ARG A 5 1.77 -16.03 -39.76
CA ARG A 5 2.28 -15.25 -40.89
C ARG A 5 2.68 -13.86 -40.41
N ALA A 6 3.32 -13.09 -41.28
CA ALA A 6 3.50 -11.67 -41.04
C ALA A 6 2.14 -10.95 -40.95
N VAL A 7 2.03 -10.02 -40.00
CA VAL A 7 0.85 -9.19 -39.75
C VAL A 7 1.29 -7.74 -39.73
N ALA A 8 0.60 -6.88 -40.48
CA ALA A 8 0.93 -5.46 -40.51
C ALA A 8 0.38 -4.72 -39.27
N ALA A 9 1.05 -3.64 -38.86
CA ALA A 9 0.52 -2.72 -37.87
C ALA A 9 -0.89 -2.22 -38.27
N GLY A 10 -1.83 -2.23 -37.33
CA GLY A 10 -3.22 -1.84 -37.57
C GLY A 10 -4.11 -2.95 -38.16
N GLU A 11 -3.56 -4.13 -38.45
CA GLU A 11 -4.35 -5.26 -38.94
C GLU A 11 -5.19 -5.88 -37.80
N VAL A 12 -6.44 -6.25 -38.10
CA VAL A 12 -7.34 -6.93 -37.16
C VAL A 12 -6.93 -8.39 -37.04
N LEU A 13 -6.48 -8.78 -35.84
CA LEU A 13 -6.04 -10.13 -35.49
C LEU A 13 -7.21 -11.05 -35.11
N LEU A 14 -8.18 -10.49 -34.39
CA LEU A 14 -9.33 -11.22 -33.86
C LEU A 14 -10.51 -10.26 -33.72
N VAL A 15 -11.70 -10.76 -34.03
CA VAL A 15 -12.97 -10.11 -33.68
C VAL A 15 -13.62 -10.95 -32.59
N VAL A 16 -13.97 -10.30 -31.47
CA VAL A 16 -14.67 -10.93 -30.35
C VAL A 16 -16.11 -10.44 -30.38
N GLU A 17 -17.04 -11.37 -30.56
CA GLU A 17 -18.48 -11.12 -30.51
C GLU A 17 -19.11 -11.97 -29.41
N GLY A 18 -20.13 -11.43 -28.75
CA GLY A 18 -20.76 -12.11 -27.63
C GLY A 18 -22.00 -11.40 -27.12
N ALA A 19 -22.64 -12.00 -26.12
CA ALA A 19 -23.81 -11.42 -25.47
C ALA A 19 -23.38 -10.35 -24.45
N LEU A 20 -24.13 -9.24 -24.39
CA LEU A 20 -23.92 -8.24 -23.33
C LEU A 20 -24.46 -8.75 -22.00
N VAL A 21 -23.61 -8.71 -20.98
CA VAL A 21 -23.92 -9.04 -19.60
C VAL A 21 -23.53 -7.90 -18.68
N ARG A 22 -24.09 -7.85 -17.47
CA ARG A 22 -23.74 -6.84 -16.45
C ARG A 22 -22.84 -7.37 -15.34
N THR A 23 -22.83 -8.68 -15.13
CA THR A 23 -22.02 -9.30 -14.09
C THR A 23 -20.67 -9.68 -14.68
N PRO A 24 -19.56 -9.07 -14.20
CA PRO A 24 -18.24 -9.41 -14.70
C PRO A 24 -17.81 -10.79 -14.20
N SER A 25 -17.02 -11.49 -15.00
CA SER A 25 -16.36 -12.75 -14.64
C SER A 25 -15.03 -12.87 -15.36
N GLN A 26 -14.24 -13.90 -15.04
CA GLN A 26 -13.02 -14.23 -15.80
C GLN A 26 -13.26 -14.52 -17.29
N MET A 27 -14.52 -14.73 -17.70
CA MET A 27 -14.92 -15.09 -19.07
C MET A 27 -15.55 -13.92 -19.84
N THR A 28 -15.41 -12.69 -19.35
CA THR A 28 -16.06 -11.51 -19.94
C THR A 28 -15.06 -10.36 -20.10
N LEU A 29 -15.24 -9.54 -21.14
CA LEU A 29 -14.47 -8.31 -21.38
C LEU A 29 -15.35 -7.07 -21.23
N GLN A 30 -14.91 -6.05 -20.50
CA GLN A 30 -15.69 -4.81 -20.36
C GLN A 30 -15.76 -4.02 -21.68
N VAL A 31 -16.96 -3.61 -22.05
CA VAL A 31 -17.26 -2.83 -23.28
C VAL A 31 -18.04 -1.54 -23.01
N GLY A 32 -18.51 -1.36 -21.78
CA GLY A 32 -19.24 -0.19 -21.31
C GLY A 32 -19.04 0.04 -19.81
N ARG A 33 -19.65 1.08 -19.24
CA ARG A 33 -19.45 1.41 -17.82
C ARG A 33 -19.83 0.27 -16.88
N GLU A 34 -20.92 -0.42 -17.19
CA GLU A 34 -21.49 -1.55 -16.42
C GLU A 34 -21.80 -2.74 -17.35
N GLN A 35 -21.23 -2.75 -18.56
CA GLN A 35 -21.51 -3.74 -19.59
C GLN A 35 -20.24 -4.48 -19.95
N HIS A 36 -20.36 -5.80 -20.00
CA HIS A 36 -19.33 -6.71 -20.42
C HIS A 36 -19.82 -7.58 -21.57
N LEU A 37 -18.90 -7.98 -22.44
CA LEU A 37 -19.11 -8.91 -23.51
C LEU A 37 -18.77 -10.32 -23.01
N SER A 38 -19.78 -11.19 -22.98
CA SER A 38 -19.63 -12.61 -22.68
C SER A 38 -19.45 -13.38 -23.98
N ALA A 39 -18.22 -13.83 -24.21
CA ALA A 39 -17.85 -14.63 -25.38
C ALA A 39 -17.09 -15.88 -24.88
N PRO A 40 -17.78 -16.82 -24.21
CA PRO A 40 -17.15 -17.94 -23.51
C PRO A 40 -16.55 -18.97 -24.45
N ASP A 41 -16.79 -18.89 -25.76
CA ASP A 41 -16.20 -19.79 -26.76
C ASP A 41 -15.12 -19.10 -27.61
N ALA A 42 -14.92 -17.79 -27.44
CA ALA A 42 -14.00 -17.03 -28.28
C ALA A 42 -12.53 -17.20 -27.87
N ASP A 43 -11.63 -17.07 -28.86
CA ASP A 43 -10.19 -17.36 -28.76
C ASP A 43 -9.41 -16.36 -27.90
N TRP A 44 -9.98 -15.18 -27.63
CA TRP A 44 -9.32 -14.13 -26.84
C TRP A 44 -8.88 -14.61 -25.45
N ARG A 45 -9.55 -15.62 -24.90
CA ARG A 45 -9.26 -16.24 -23.60
C ARG A 45 -7.88 -16.91 -23.54
N PHE A 46 -7.28 -17.21 -24.69
CA PHE A 46 -5.95 -17.83 -24.80
C PHE A 46 -4.85 -16.80 -25.14
N ILE A 47 -5.18 -15.51 -25.08
CA ILE A 47 -4.25 -14.41 -25.32
C ILE A 47 -3.71 -13.93 -23.98
N ASN A 48 -2.39 -13.91 -23.88
CA ASN A 48 -1.72 -13.54 -22.65
C ASN A 48 -1.77 -12.03 -22.41
N HIS A 49 -1.73 -11.65 -21.15
CA HIS A 49 -1.59 -10.26 -20.75
C HIS A 49 -0.13 -9.78 -20.84
N ALA A 50 0.09 -8.56 -21.34
CA ALA A 50 1.33 -7.83 -21.16
C ALA A 50 1.06 -6.34 -20.91
N CYS A 51 1.84 -5.71 -20.02
CA CYS A 51 1.73 -4.26 -19.77
C CYS A 51 2.26 -3.42 -20.95
N ALA A 52 3.16 -4.00 -21.77
CA ALA A 52 3.58 -3.47 -23.06
C ALA A 52 3.13 -4.46 -24.16
N PRO A 53 1.85 -4.43 -24.58
CA PRO A 53 1.27 -5.47 -25.42
C PRO A 53 1.68 -5.34 -26.89
N THR A 54 1.59 -6.46 -27.61
CA THR A 54 1.78 -6.52 -29.07
C THR A 54 0.49 -6.19 -29.84
N ALA A 55 -0.67 -6.22 -29.18
CA ALA A 55 -1.96 -5.87 -29.76
C ALA A 55 -2.83 -5.01 -28.81
N LEU A 56 -3.72 -4.23 -29.41
CA LEU A 56 -4.64 -3.33 -28.71
C LEU A 56 -6.08 -3.77 -28.91
N LEU A 57 -6.87 -3.72 -27.85
CA LEU A 57 -8.33 -3.85 -27.97
C LEU A 57 -8.92 -2.53 -28.49
N ALA A 58 -9.88 -2.64 -29.40
CA ALA A 58 -10.61 -1.52 -29.97
C ALA A 58 -12.11 -1.84 -30.03
N PRO A 59 -12.99 -0.84 -29.98
CA PRO A 59 -14.41 -1.03 -30.26
C PRO A 59 -14.61 -1.65 -31.65
N GLY A 60 -15.53 -2.60 -31.75
CA GLY A 60 -15.98 -3.12 -33.02
C GLY A 60 -16.95 -2.19 -33.75
N THR A 61 -17.56 -2.69 -34.82
CA THR A 61 -18.56 -1.96 -35.61
C THR A 61 -19.91 -1.78 -34.90
N HIS A 62 -20.14 -2.51 -33.81
CA HIS A 62 -21.35 -2.47 -32.98
C HIS A 62 -20.97 -2.68 -31.50
N ALA A 63 -21.90 -2.42 -30.59
CA ALA A 63 -21.66 -2.51 -29.14
C ALA A 63 -21.35 -3.93 -28.62
N GLU A 64 -21.76 -4.96 -29.36
CA GLU A 64 -21.57 -6.39 -29.05
C GLU A 64 -20.26 -6.95 -29.62
N GLN A 65 -19.32 -6.07 -29.99
CA GLN A 65 -18.10 -6.47 -30.67
C GLN A 65 -16.88 -5.70 -30.16
N LEU A 66 -15.78 -6.43 -29.97
CA LEU A 66 -14.43 -5.90 -29.81
C LEU A 66 -13.53 -6.42 -30.92
N GLN A 67 -12.52 -5.64 -31.26
CA GLN A 67 -11.46 -6.03 -32.18
C GLN A 67 -10.13 -6.02 -31.46
N LEU A 68 -9.29 -7.01 -31.74
CA LEU A 68 -7.90 -7.01 -31.33
C LEU A 68 -7.06 -6.64 -32.55
N ILE A 69 -6.29 -5.56 -32.45
CA ILE A 69 -5.58 -4.95 -33.57
C ILE A 69 -4.07 -4.98 -33.29
N ALA A 70 -3.26 -5.38 -34.26
CA ALA A 70 -1.81 -5.38 -34.13
C ALA A 70 -1.28 -3.96 -33.87
N ARG A 71 -0.47 -3.79 -32.82
CA ARG A 71 0.08 -2.48 -32.43
C ARG A 71 1.22 -2.03 -33.35
N PHE A 72 1.99 -2.97 -33.85
CA PHE A 72 3.12 -2.80 -34.77
C PHE A 72 3.21 -4.04 -35.66
N ASP A 73 4.10 -4.03 -36.65
CA ASP A 73 4.30 -5.18 -37.55
C ASP A 73 4.77 -6.40 -36.75
N LEU A 74 4.09 -7.53 -36.94
CA LEU A 74 4.40 -8.79 -36.27
C LEU A 74 4.93 -9.83 -37.26
N GLU A 75 6.05 -10.44 -36.92
CA GLU A 75 6.65 -11.56 -37.64
C GLU A 75 5.93 -12.88 -37.32
N PRO A 76 5.98 -13.90 -38.21
CA PRO A 76 5.49 -15.24 -37.89
C PRO A 76 6.13 -15.80 -36.60
N GLY A 77 5.31 -16.38 -35.74
CA GLY A 77 5.72 -16.98 -34.46
C GLY A 77 5.77 -15.99 -33.29
N GLN A 78 5.52 -14.70 -33.51
CA GLN A 78 5.46 -13.72 -32.43
C GLN A 78 4.20 -13.88 -31.58
N GLU A 79 4.35 -13.67 -30.28
CA GLU A 79 3.25 -13.77 -29.34
C GLU A 79 2.28 -12.58 -29.46
N VAL A 80 1.00 -12.90 -29.52
CA VAL A 80 -0.08 -11.92 -29.42
C VAL A 80 -0.43 -11.74 -27.95
N THR A 81 -0.34 -10.51 -27.46
CA THR A 81 -0.66 -10.12 -26.08
C THR A 81 -1.50 -8.86 -26.04
N PHE A 82 -2.26 -8.65 -24.96
CA PHE A 82 -3.05 -7.43 -24.75
C PHE A 82 -2.97 -6.93 -23.30
N ASN A 83 -3.40 -5.69 -23.08
CA ASN A 83 -3.34 -5.05 -21.77
C ASN A 83 -4.73 -4.90 -21.14
N TYR A 84 -5.07 -5.71 -20.13
CA TYR A 84 -6.34 -5.60 -19.41
C TYR A 84 -6.56 -4.23 -18.78
N LEU A 85 -5.50 -3.48 -18.48
CA LEU A 85 -5.60 -2.15 -17.88
C LEU A 85 -6.13 -1.09 -18.85
N THR A 86 -6.29 -1.42 -20.14
CA THR A 86 -6.87 -0.51 -21.13
C THR A 86 -8.33 -0.82 -21.44
N SER A 87 -8.81 -2.02 -21.09
CA SER A 87 -10.18 -2.48 -21.33
C SER A 87 -11.00 -2.66 -20.05
N GLU A 88 -10.38 -2.95 -18.90
CA GLU A 88 -11.08 -3.24 -17.64
C GLU A 88 -10.86 -2.13 -16.61
N TRP A 89 -11.94 -1.60 -16.06
CA TRP A 89 -11.90 -0.66 -14.96
C TRP A 89 -11.49 -1.36 -13.67
N GLU A 90 -12.11 -2.50 -13.41
CA GLU A 90 -11.85 -3.39 -12.28
C GLU A 90 -12.02 -4.83 -12.75
N LEU A 91 -11.00 -5.66 -12.54
CA LEU A 91 -11.02 -7.05 -12.96
C LEU A 91 -11.82 -7.90 -11.97
N ALA A 92 -12.70 -8.76 -12.48
CA ALA A 92 -13.36 -9.78 -11.65
C ALA A 92 -12.38 -10.78 -11.02
N THR A 93 -11.22 -10.98 -11.66
CA THR A 93 -10.18 -11.89 -11.16
C THR A 93 -8.80 -11.27 -11.40
N PRO A 94 -8.30 -10.48 -10.44
CA PRO A 94 -6.95 -9.91 -10.49
C PRO A 94 -5.84 -10.98 -10.48
N PHE A 95 -4.67 -10.65 -11.04
CA PHE A 95 -3.53 -11.59 -11.13
C PHE A 95 -2.17 -10.89 -11.19
N HIS A 96 -1.09 -11.63 -10.85
CA HIS A 96 0.27 -11.11 -10.90
C HIS A 96 0.84 -11.23 -12.32
N CYS A 97 1.28 -10.11 -12.89
CA CYS A 97 1.92 -10.04 -14.20
C CYS A 97 3.42 -10.32 -14.10
N ARG A 98 3.92 -11.11 -15.05
CA ARG A 98 5.35 -11.45 -15.21
C ARG A 98 5.86 -11.14 -16.61
N CYS A 99 5.26 -10.17 -17.30
CA CYS A 99 5.59 -9.85 -18.70
C CYS A 99 7.01 -9.29 -18.91
N GLY A 100 7.71 -8.86 -17.85
CA GLY A 100 9.08 -8.36 -17.94
C GLY A 100 9.22 -6.94 -18.50
N ALA A 101 8.13 -6.27 -18.87
CA ALA A 101 8.17 -4.88 -19.30
C ALA A 101 8.68 -3.96 -18.19
N THR A 102 9.44 -2.92 -18.55
CA THR A 102 9.90 -1.89 -17.60
C THR A 102 8.74 -1.10 -16.98
N THR A 103 7.60 -1.05 -17.68
CA THR A 103 6.34 -0.44 -17.24
C THR A 103 5.38 -1.44 -16.58
N CYS A 104 5.85 -2.64 -16.22
CA CYS A 104 5.02 -3.66 -15.60
C CYS A 104 4.47 -3.18 -14.25
N VAL A 105 3.15 -3.30 -14.05
CA VAL A 105 2.48 -2.89 -12.80
C VAL A 105 2.53 -3.95 -11.70
N GLY A 106 3.03 -5.16 -12.00
CA GLY A 106 3.13 -6.28 -11.06
C GLY A 106 1.79 -6.93 -10.72
N TRP A 107 0.83 -6.18 -10.15
CA TRP A 107 -0.50 -6.68 -9.79
C TRP A 107 -1.58 -6.05 -10.68
N VAL A 108 -2.18 -6.87 -11.56
CA VAL A 108 -3.16 -6.44 -12.57
C VAL A 108 -4.56 -6.60 -11.98
N ARG A 109 -5.18 -5.47 -11.64
CA ARG A 109 -6.52 -5.41 -11.02
C ARG A 109 -7.50 -4.46 -11.70
N GLY A 110 -7.09 -3.81 -12.80
CA GLY A 110 -7.90 -2.87 -13.59
C GLY A 110 -7.42 -1.42 -13.51
N ALA A 111 -7.87 -0.60 -14.44
CA ALA A 111 -7.46 0.79 -14.62
C ALA A 111 -7.77 1.69 -13.41
N ARG A 112 -8.76 1.31 -12.58
CA ARG A 112 -9.13 1.98 -11.33
C ARG A 112 -7.94 2.13 -10.37
N TYR A 113 -7.00 1.19 -10.38
CA TYR A 113 -5.93 1.15 -9.40
C TYR A 113 -4.59 1.69 -9.91
N LEU A 114 -4.56 2.17 -11.14
CA LEU A 114 -3.40 2.85 -11.69
C LEU A 114 -3.26 4.25 -11.09
N SER A 115 -2.01 4.68 -10.89
CA SER A 115 -1.70 6.07 -10.58
C SER A 115 -2.11 7.00 -11.73
N ALA A 116 -2.25 8.30 -11.45
CA ALA A 116 -2.56 9.29 -12.48
C ALA A 116 -1.53 9.25 -13.64
N ALA A 117 -0.24 9.16 -13.32
CA ALA A 117 0.83 9.05 -14.30
C ALA A 117 0.74 7.78 -15.16
N GLN A 118 0.39 6.64 -14.54
CA GLN A 118 0.19 5.38 -15.27
C GLN A 118 -1.01 5.44 -16.22
N ARG A 119 -2.13 6.03 -15.78
CA ARG A 119 -3.32 6.24 -16.64
C ARG A 119 -3.01 7.18 -17.80
N ASP A 120 -2.22 8.23 -17.54
CA ASP A 120 -1.80 9.16 -18.57
C ASP A 120 -0.87 8.51 -19.60
N ALA A 121 0.05 7.66 -19.17
CA ALA A 121 0.89 6.88 -20.07
C ALA A 121 0.09 5.94 -20.99
N LEU A 122 -1.05 5.42 -20.50
CA LEU A 122 -1.93 4.54 -21.27
C LEU A 122 -3.04 5.28 -22.04
N ARG A 123 -3.14 6.62 -21.92
CA ARG A 123 -4.29 7.41 -22.40
C ARG A 123 -4.69 7.13 -23.85
N GLY A 124 -3.71 6.90 -24.73
CA GLY A 124 -3.92 6.61 -26.14
C GLY A 124 -4.41 5.19 -26.44
N GLU A 125 -4.27 4.28 -25.49
CA GLU A 125 -4.63 2.86 -25.61
C GLU A 125 -5.96 2.53 -24.91
N LEU A 126 -6.49 3.44 -24.06
CA LEU A 126 -7.71 3.22 -23.30
C LEU A 126 -8.96 3.14 -24.19
N LEU A 127 -9.77 2.10 -23.97
CA LEU A 127 -11.09 2.01 -24.59
C LEU A 127 -12.01 3.16 -24.11
N PRO A 128 -13.03 3.55 -24.89
CA PRO A 128 -13.88 4.70 -24.58
C PRO A 128 -14.49 4.65 -23.18
N HIS A 129 -15.01 3.49 -22.75
CA HIS A 129 -15.63 3.35 -21.44
C HIS A 129 -14.63 3.47 -20.28
N ILE A 130 -13.38 3.09 -20.48
CA ILE A 130 -12.31 3.31 -19.50
C ILE A 130 -11.95 4.80 -19.44
N ARG A 131 -11.86 5.48 -20.58
CA ARG A 131 -11.69 6.95 -20.60
C ARG A 131 -12.82 7.67 -19.88
N ASP A 132 -14.06 7.22 -20.04
CA ASP A 132 -15.22 7.79 -19.36
C ASP A 132 -15.20 7.52 -17.85
N HIS A 133 -14.72 6.34 -17.43
CA HIS A 133 -14.46 6.08 -16.01
C HIS A 133 -13.37 7.02 -15.49
N VAL A 134 -12.25 7.19 -16.19
CA VAL A 134 -11.17 8.10 -15.76
C VAL A 134 -11.65 9.56 -15.67
N ARG A 135 -12.52 10.02 -16.59
CA ARG A 135 -13.06 11.39 -16.61
C ARG A 135 -14.13 11.65 -15.55
N GLY A 136 -14.94 10.63 -15.22
CA GLY A 136 -16.08 10.75 -14.30
C GLY A 136 -15.82 10.15 -12.92
N ALA A 137 -14.74 9.43 -12.71
CA ALA A 137 -14.37 8.91 -11.41
C ALA A 137 -13.91 10.08 -10.54
N PRO A 138 -14.43 10.23 -9.31
CA PRO A 138 -13.68 10.94 -8.29
C PRO A 138 -12.27 10.33 -8.22
N GLU A 139 -11.28 11.08 -7.74
CA GLU A 139 -9.97 10.49 -7.49
C GLU A 139 -10.15 9.14 -6.77
N PRO A 140 -9.44 8.09 -7.21
CA PRO A 140 -9.56 6.80 -6.57
C PRO A 140 -9.41 7.02 -5.07
N ALA A 141 -10.32 6.42 -4.30
CA ALA A 141 -10.22 6.40 -2.85
C ALA A 141 -8.74 6.13 -2.51
N PRO A 142 -8.12 6.96 -1.66
CA PRO A 142 -6.70 6.81 -1.40
C PRO A 142 -6.36 5.37 -1.02
N TRP A 143 -5.22 4.85 -1.46
CA TRP A 143 -4.85 3.43 -1.30
C TRP A 143 -5.00 2.91 0.13
N TYR A 144 -4.83 3.78 1.13
CA TYR A 144 -4.96 3.45 2.55
C TYR A 144 -6.40 3.13 2.97
N ARG A 145 -7.42 3.58 2.22
CA ARG A 145 -8.82 3.19 2.47
C ARG A 145 -9.07 1.73 2.15
N ASP A 146 -8.39 1.20 1.13
CA ASP A 146 -8.46 -0.23 0.79
C ASP A 146 -7.51 -1.04 1.70
N ALA A 147 -6.31 -0.51 1.98
CA ALA A 147 -5.32 -1.21 2.81
C ALA A 147 -5.70 -1.29 4.30
N PHE A 148 -6.35 -0.25 4.82
CA PHE A 148 -6.73 -0.13 6.23
C PHE A 148 -8.23 0.12 6.37
N SER A 149 -9.03 -0.67 5.64
CA SER A 149 -10.49 -0.56 5.54
C SER A 149 -11.23 -0.96 6.83
N ILE A 150 -10.62 -1.82 7.66
CA ILE A 150 -11.23 -2.24 8.92
C ILE A 150 -11.09 -1.11 9.93
N THR A 151 -12.22 -0.62 10.43
CA THR A 151 -12.31 0.44 11.45
C THR A 151 -13.05 -0.02 12.71
N ASP A 152 -13.55 -1.25 12.73
CA ASP A 152 -14.23 -1.84 13.88
C ASP A 152 -13.23 -2.06 15.03
N ASP A 153 -13.59 -1.56 16.22
CA ASP A 153 -12.76 -1.62 17.42
C ASP A 153 -12.37 -3.06 17.78
N VAL A 154 -13.19 -4.06 17.43
CA VAL A 154 -12.89 -5.48 17.69
C VAL A 154 -11.55 -5.92 17.10
N TRP A 155 -11.14 -5.32 15.98
CA TRP A 155 -9.89 -5.61 15.30
C TRP A 155 -8.68 -5.01 16.01
N TYR A 156 -8.87 -3.84 16.64
CA TYR A 156 -7.79 -3.08 17.27
C TYR A 156 -7.71 -3.28 18.78
N GLN A 157 -8.73 -3.85 19.43
CA GLN A 157 -8.74 -4.10 20.88
C GLN A 157 -7.48 -4.79 21.42
N PRO A 158 -6.96 -5.87 20.80
CA PRO A 158 -5.72 -6.50 21.27
C PRO A 158 -4.50 -5.57 21.17
N LEU A 159 -4.46 -4.73 20.14
CA LEU A 159 -3.39 -3.77 19.90
C LEU A 159 -3.49 -2.56 20.83
N ASP A 160 -4.69 -2.11 21.13
CA ASP A 160 -4.95 -1.03 22.06
C ASP A 160 -4.61 -1.46 23.50
N ALA A 161 -4.79 -2.75 23.84
CA ALA A 161 -4.51 -3.29 25.18
C ALA A 161 -3.03 -3.23 25.59
N VAL A 162 -2.10 -3.19 24.63
CA VAL A 162 -0.65 -3.15 24.87
C VAL A 162 -0.04 -1.75 24.66
N ALA A 163 -0.85 -0.75 24.28
CA ALA A 163 -0.37 0.56 23.88
C ALA A 163 0.39 1.30 25.00
N SER A 164 -0.04 1.16 26.26
CA SER A 164 0.66 1.77 27.40
C SER A 164 2.08 1.21 27.59
N GLU A 165 2.23 -0.12 27.51
CA GLU A 165 3.54 -0.77 27.60
C GLU A 165 4.46 -0.38 26.45
N GLU A 166 3.94 -0.33 25.22
CA GLU A 166 4.67 0.10 24.02
C GLU A 166 5.15 1.55 24.16
N VAL A 167 4.32 2.44 24.70
CA VAL A 167 4.69 3.84 24.97
C VAL A 167 5.75 3.94 26.05
N GLU A 168 5.61 3.22 27.17
CA GLU A 168 6.63 3.23 28.22
C GLU A 168 8.00 2.72 27.71
N ARG A 169 7.98 1.63 26.92
CA ARG A 169 9.17 1.09 26.25
C ARG A 169 9.80 2.11 25.31
N THR A 170 8.99 2.73 24.44
CA THR A 170 9.40 3.77 23.50
C THR A 170 10.07 4.95 24.20
N LEU A 171 9.45 5.46 25.28
CA LEU A 171 9.98 6.56 26.07
C LEU A 171 11.31 6.20 26.74
N ARG A 172 11.49 4.97 27.21
CA ARG A 172 12.78 4.49 27.75
C ARG A 172 13.87 4.48 26.68
N LEU A 173 13.57 4.01 25.47
CA LEU A 173 14.53 3.99 24.36
C LEU A 173 14.90 5.40 23.90
N LEU A 174 13.96 6.34 23.98
CA LEU A 174 14.20 7.74 23.61
C LEU A 174 14.86 8.55 24.73
N ASP A 175 14.79 8.11 25.99
CA ASP A 175 15.26 8.84 27.18
C ASP A 175 14.59 10.22 27.33
N LEU A 176 13.29 10.28 27.03
CA LEU A 176 12.50 11.52 27.09
C LEU A 176 11.81 11.70 28.44
N LYS A 177 11.67 12.96 28.85
CA LYS A 177 10.96 13.36 30.07
C LYS A 177 9.63 14.01 29.73
N PRO A 178 8.61 13.91 30.61
CA PRO A 178 7.35 14.63 30.46
C PRO A 178 7.58 16.12 30.17
N GLY A 179 6.73 16.69 29.32
CA GLY A 179 6.85 18.06 28.80
C GLY A 179 7.59 18.16 27.46
N ALA A 180 8.35 17.14 27.05
CA ALA A 180 8.95 17.07 25.72
C ALA A 180 7.87 16.98 24.62
N SER A 181 8.21 17.49 23.45
CA SER A 181 7.37 17.51 22.26
C SER A 181 7.63 16.29 21.37
N ILE A 182 6.55 15.58 21.01
CA ILE A 182 6.63 14.32 20.25
C ILE A 182 5.65 14.38 19.07
N LEU A 183 6.16 14.08 17.87
CA LEU A 183 5.35 13.81 16.69
C LEU A 183 5.23 12.30 16.46
N ASP A 184 4.00 11.80 16.56
CA ASP A 184 3.61 10.42 16.25
C ASP A 184 3.15 10.36 14.79
N VAL A 185 3.99 9.81 13.91
CA VAL A 185 3.75 9.73 12.46
C VAL A 185 3.08 8.41 12.12
N CYS A 186 2.02 8.48 11.30
CA CYS A 186 1.09 7.37 11.05
C CYS A 186 0.33 6.97 12.32
N CYS A 187 -0.15 7.96 13.08
CA CYS A 187 -0.74 7.74 14.40
C CYS A 187 -2.07 6.97 14.39
N GLY A 188 -2.69 6.79 13.22
CA GLY A 188 -3.97 6.10 13.06
C GLY A 188 -5.06 6.67 13.97
N HIS A 189 -5.71 5.80 14.74
CA HIS A 189 -6.74 6.17 15.72
C HIS A 189 -6.17 6.61 17.09
N GLY A 190 -4.87 6.89 17.15
CA GLY A 190 -4.22 7.59 18.26
C GLY A 190 -3.86 6.74 19.48
N ARG A 191 -3.70 5.41 19.34
CA ARG A 191 -3.45 4.52 20.49
C ARG A 191 -2.19 4.93 21.28
N HIS A 192 -1.09 5.28 20.61
CA HIS A 192 0.13 5.74 21.27
C HIS A 192 0.06 7.21 21.66
N SER A 193 -0.39 8.06 20.72
CA SER A 193 -0.58 9.50 20.94
C SER A 193 -1.37 9.84 22.22
N ILE A 194 -2.45 9.10 22.52
CA ILE A 194 -3.30 9.34 23.70
C ILE A 194 -2.58 8.95 24.99
N GLU A 195 -1.86 7.81 25.02
CA GLU A 195 -1.10 7.41 26.21
C GLU A 195 0.09 8.36 26.47
N LEU A 196 0.78 8.82 25.42
CA LEU A 196 1.82 9.84 25.53
C LEU A 196 1.27 11.14 26.15
N ALA A 197 0.09 11.59 25.70
CA ALA A 197 -0.53 12.79 26.26
C ALA A 197 -0.95 12.62 27.72
N ARG A 198 -1.42 11.43 28.13
CA ARG A 198 -1.72 11.10 29.54
C ARG A 198 -0.47 11.19 30.43
N LEU A 199 0.70 10.89 29.89
CA LEU A 199 1.98 10.97 30.59
C LEU A 199 2.58 12.39 30.61
N GLY A 200 1.87 13.38 30.07
CA GLY A 200 2.27 14.79 30.14
C GLY A 200 3.21 15.25 29.02
N PHE A 201 3.28 14.52 27.90
CA PHE A 201 4.02 14.96 26.71
C PHE A 201 3.19 15.91 25.85
N GLN A 202 3.85 16.77 25.08
CA GLN A 202 3.19 17.61 24.08
C GLN A 202 3.12 16.86 22.76
N VAL A 203 1.96 16.26 22.47
CA VAL A 203 1.82 15.32 21.37
C VAL A 203 1.18 15.95 20.14
N THR A 204 1.82 15.74 18.99
CA THR A 204 1.22 15.92 17.67
C THR A 204 1.06 14.55 17.01
N GLY A 205 -0.15 14.14 16.66
CA GLY A 205 -0.41 12.95 15.86
C GLY A 205 -0.61 13.32 14.39
N LEU A 206 0.11 12.67 13.49
CA LEU A 206 -0.01 12.87 12.04
C LEU A 206 -0.45 11.58 11.36
N ASP A 207 -1.52 11.65 10.56
CA ASP A 207 -1.98 10.53 9.76
C ASP A 207 -2.59 11.00 8.43
N LEU A 208 -2.44 10.18 7.40
CA LEU A 208 -3.01 10.45 6.08
C LEU A 208 -4.54 10.26 6.06
N SER A 209 -5.07 9.41 6.93
CA SER A 209 -6.50 9.10 7.03
C SER A 209 -7.25 10.08 7.93
N SER A 210 -8.04 10.97 7.32
CA SER A 210 -8.93 11.87 8.04
C SER A 210 -9.98 11.12 8.88
N GLU A 211 -10.42 9.94 8.44
CA GLU A 211 -11.35 9.06 9.15
C GLU A 211 -10.74 8.56 10.47
N ARG A 212 -9.50 8.05 10.43
CA ARG A 212 -8.79 7.59 11.63
C ARG A 212 -8.51 8.73 12.59
N LEU A 213 -8.16 9.91 12.08
CA LEU A 213 -8.02 11.11 12.91
C LEU A 213 -9.36 11.57 13.51
N GLY A 214 -10.49 11.29 12.88
CA GLY A 214 -11.81 11.46 13.48
C GLY A 214 -11.97 10.61 14.73
N MET A 215 -11.70 9.31 14.62
CA MET A 215 -11.70 8.37 15.75
C MET A 215 -10.71 8.77 16.84
N ALA A 216 -9.51 9.22 16.46
CA ALA A 216 -8.46 9.65 17.39
C ALA A 216 -8.90 10.86 18.22
N ARG A 217 -9.57 11.84 17.60
CA ARG A 217 -10.15 13.01 18.29
C ARG A 217 -11.21 12.60 19.31
N GLU A 218 -12.11 11.69 18.93
CA GLU A 218 -13.15 11.19 19.84
C GLU A 218 -12.57 10.40 21.02
N ARG A 219 -11.56 9.57 20.75
CA ARG A 219 -10.84 8.80 21.79
C ARG A 219 -10.08 9.72 22.74
N ALA A 220 -9.38 10.74 22.24
CA ALA A 220 -8.69 11.72 23.06
C ALA A 220 -9.65 12.56 23.92
N ALA A 221 -10.79 12.98 23.36
CA ALA A 221 -11.83 13.69 24.10
C ALA A 221 -12.40 12.81 25.24
N ARG A 222 -12.68 11.53 24.98
CA ARG A 222 -13.10 10.58 26.03
C ARG A 222 -12.03 10.36 27.10
N ALA A 223 -10.77 10.36 26.70
CA ALA A 223 -9.63 10.21 27.60
C ALA A 223 -9.31 11.49 28.40
N GLY A 224 -9.91 12.63 28.06
CA GLY A 224 -9.67 13.91 28.74
C GLY A 224 -8.28 14.49 28.47
N VAL A 225 -7.66 14.16 27.33
CA VAL A 225 -6.30 14.63 26.97
C VAL A 225 -6.30 15.51 25.73
N ALA A 226 -5.31 16.38 25.62
CA ALA A 226 -5.08 17.25 24.47
C ALA A 226 -3.99 16.67 23.57
N VAL A 227 -4.30 16.51 22.28
CA VAL A 227 -3.37 16.11 21.22
C VAL A 227 -3.64 17.00 20.00
N THR A 228 -2.58 17.47 19.34
CA THR A 228 -2.70 18.18 18.06
C THR A 228 -2.76 17.16 16.93
N TRP A 229 -3.79 17.22 16.09
CA TRP A 229 -3.99 16.24 15.00
C TRP A 229 -3.75 16.87 13.63
N LEU A 230 -2.79 16.34 12.88
CA LEU A 230 -2.44 16.79 11.53
C LEU A 230 -2.87 15.75 10.50
N ASN A 231 -3.77 16.14 9.60
CA ASN A 231 -4.07 15.31 8.43
C ASN A 231 -3.10 15.64 7.31
N ALA A 232 -2.05 14.85 7.17
CA ALA A 232 -0.97 15.11 6.23
C ALA A 232 -0.27 13.82 5.81
N ASP A 233 0.47 13.91 4.72
CA ASP A 233 1.37 12.86 4.27
C ASP A 233 2.72 12.97 5.01
N MET A 234 3.28 11.86 5.48
CA MET A 234 4.59 11.86 6.16
C MET A 234 5.74 12.38 5.28
N ARG A 235 5.57 12.38 3.95
CA ARG A 235 6.51 12.96 2.97
C ARG A 235 6.49 14.49 2.96
N SER A 236 5.53 15.13 3.61
CA SER A 236 5.36 16.59 3.65
C SER A 236 4.81 17.03 5.01
N ILE A 237 5.63 16.88 6.05
CA ILE A 237 5.28 17.25 7.42
C ILE A 237 5.41 18.77 7.58
N SER A 238 4.29 19.43 7.88
CA SER A 238 4.24 20.85 8.22
C SER A 238 3.88 21.00 9.70
N ALA A 239 4.86 20.81 10.57
CA ALA A 239 4.72 20.94 12.02
C ALA A 239 5.90 21.75 12.60
N PRO A 240 5.73 22.37 13.79
CA PRO A 240 6.86 22.90 14.56
C PRO A 240 7.90 21.80 14.83
N GLN A 241 9.16 22.20 15.03
CA GLN A 241 10.21 21.27 15.40
C GLN A 241 9.92 20.56 16.73
N GLN A 242 10.21 19.26 16.79
CA GLN A 242 9.88 18.37 17.90
C GLN A 242 11.14 17.78 18.52
N ASP A 243 11.10 17.51 19.82
CA ASP A 243 12.20 16.83 20.53
C ASP A 243 12.34 15.38 20.05
N ALA A 244 11.22 14.73 19.70
CA ALA A 244 11.25 13.44 19.06
C ALA A 244 10.17 13.22 18.00
N VAL A 245 10.47 12.32 17.08
CA VAL A 245 9.53 11.78 16.09
C VAL A 245 9.52 10.27 16.22
N MET A 246 8.34 9.65 16.21
CA MET A 246 8.20 8.20 16.21
C MET A 246 7.40 7.73 15.00
N VAL A 247 7.84 6.62 14.40
CA VAL A 247 7.12 5.89 13.34
C VAL A 247 7.07 4.43 13.77
N LEU A 248 5.97 4.02 14.39
CA LEU A 248 5.84 2.69 14.98
C LEU A 248 5.02 1.74 14.13
N TYR A 249 5.06 0.46 14.52
CA TYR A 249 4.18 -0.58 13.98
C TYR A 249 4.30 -0.79 12.46
N THR A 250 5.54 -0.75 11.95
CA THR A 250 5.86 -1.03 10.53
C THR A 250 5.25 -0.03 9.54
N SER A 251 4.70 1.07 10.04
CA SER A 251 4.04 2.12 9.25
C SER A 251 4.95 2.76 8.21
N PHE A 252 6.27 2.81 8.47
CA PHE A 252 7.22 3.36 7.52
C PHE A 252 7.25 2.57 6.20
N GLY A 253 7.01 1.26 6.23
CA GLY A 253 7.08 0.38 5.07
C GLY A 253 5.95 0.56 4.06
N VAL A 254 4.91 1.37 4.34
CA VAL A 254 3.78 1.52 3.42
C VAL A 254 4.16 2.27 2.13
N LEU A 255 5.20 3.10 2.15
CA LEU A 255 5.70 3.82 0.97
C LEU A 255 6.25 2.85 -0.09
N GLU A 256 6.23 3.26 -1.36
CA GLU A 256 6.47 2.33 -2.47
C GLU A 256 7.93 2.23 -2.90
N SER A 257 8.71 3.31 -2.75
CA SER A 257 10.06 3.40 -3.31
C SER A 257 11.08 4.04 -2.38
N ASP A 258 12.37 3.79 -2.59
CA ASP A 258 13.46 4.46 -1.84
C ASP A 258 13.34 5.99 -1.89
N ALA A 259 12.95 6.55 -3.04
CA ALA A 259 12.79 7.99 -3.19
C ALA A 259 11.69 8.55 -2.26
N GLU A 260 10.59 7.83 -2.10
CA GLU A 260 9.53 8.22 -1.17
C GLU A 260 9.97 8.10 0.28
N HIS A 261 10.64 7.00 0.64
CA HIS A 261 11.20 6.81 1.99
C HIS A 261 12.22 7.91 2.33
N LEU A 262 13.11 8.26 1.41
CA LEU A 262 14.06 9.37 1.58
C LEU A 262 13.34 10.72 1.72
N THR A 263 12.26 10.94 0.96
CA THR A 263 11.45 12.16 1.08
C THR A 263 10.78 12.24 2.47
N ALA A 264 10.20 11.13 2.94
CA ALA A 264 9.64 11.05 4.29
C ALA A 264 10.70 11.25 5.38
N LEU A 265 11.87 10.63 5.27
CA LEU A 265 12.95 10.80 6.24
C LEU A 265 13.52 12.22 6.27
N ARG A 266 13.60 12.90 5.13
CA ARG A 266 13.99 14.33 5.07
C ARG A 266 12.95 15.23 5.70
N SER A 267 11.67 14.97 5.43
CA SER A 267 10.54 15.63 6.07
C SER A 267 10.56 15.42 7.61
N ILE A 268 10.86 14.20 8.07
CA ILE A 268 11.07 13.88 9.50
C ILE A 268 12.29 14.60 10.06
N HIS A 269 13.42 14.62 9.34
CA HIS A 269 14.61 15.34 9.73
C HIS A 269 14.30 16.83 9.97
N ASP A 270 13.54 17.46 9.07
CA ASP A 270 13.20 18.88 9.20
C ASP A 270 12.24 19.16 10.35
N ALA A 271 11.33 18.21 10.65
CA ALA A 271 10.42 18.22 11.79
C ALA A 271 11.11 17.96 13.15
N LEU A 272 12.34 17.44 13.17
CA LEU A 272 13.10 17.27 14.41
C LEU A 272 13.80 18.58 14.80
N ALA A 273 13.79 18.94 16.08
CA ALA A 273 14.69 19.96 16.60
C ALA A 273 16.17 19.53 16.41
N PRO A 274 17.13 20.47 16.35
CA PRO A 274 18.56 20.12 16.45
C PRO A 274 18.82 19.23 17.68
N GLY A 275 19.48 18.09 17.48
CA GLY A 275 19.70 17.09 18.53
C GLY A 275 18.50 16.16 18.81
N GLY A 276 17.34 16.43 18.22
CA GLY A 276 16.11 15.66 18.36
C GLY A 276 16.24 14.23 17.84
N GLN A 277 15.37 13.34 18.33
CA GLN A 277 15.49 11.89 18.17
C GLN A 277 14.37 11.30 17.30
N LEU A 278 14.74 10.44 16.37
CA LEU A 278 13.82 9.59 15.62
C LEU A 278 13.82 8.19 16.23
N LEU A 279 12.64 7.58 16.42
CA LEU A 279 12.49 6.15 16.62
C LEU A 279 11.64 5.56 15.48
N ILE A 280 12.19 4.59 14.74
CA ILE A 280 11.45 3.79 13.76
C ILE A 280 11.37 2.36 14.27
N GLU A 281 10.18 1.78 14.27
CA GLU A 281 9.95 0.35 14.47
C GLU A 281 9.35 -0.23 13.19
N ALA A 282 9.99 -1.27 12.66
CA ALA A 282 9.52 -2.02 11.50
C ALA A 282 9.74 -3.52 11.66
N ASP A 283 8.92 -4.33 10.97
CA ASP A 283 9.15 -5.76 10.83
C ASP A 283 10.57 -6.00 10.28
N ASN A 284 11.33 -6.86 10.96
CA ASN A 284 12.61 -7.29 10.44
C ASN A 284 12.38 -8.25 9.27
N ARG A 285 12.79 -7.84 8.06
CA ARG A 285 12.70 -8.66 6.85
C ARG A 285 13.24 -10.06 7.04
N ASP A 286 14.42 -10.19 7.62
CA ASP A 286 15.12 -11.47 7.70
C ASP A 286 14.40 -12.44 8.66
N HIS A 287 13.66 -11.94 9.65
CA HIS A 287 12.78 -12.76 10.49
C HIS A 287 11.43 -13.04 9.81
N ALA A 288 10.82 -12.02 9.20
CA ALA A 288 9.48 -12.09 8.62
C ALA A 288 9.37 -13.11 7.49
N ILE A 289 10.39 -13.24 6.63
CA ILE A 289 10.38 -14.21 5.51
C ILE A 289 10.50 -15.67 5.96
N HIS A 290 10.83 -15.91 7.23
CA HIS A 290 10.89 -17.24 7.83
C HIS A 290 9.62 -17.59 8.61
N GLN A 291 8.67 -16.67 8.73
CA GLN A 291 7.40 -16.95 9.39
C GLN A 291 6.49 -17.78 8.48
N PRO A 292 5.57 -18.58 9.06
CA PRO A 292 4.56 -19.29 8.29
C PRO A 292 3.76 -18.31 7.41
N PRO A 293 3.54 -18.64 6.12
CA PRO A 293 2.80 -17.76 5.22
C PRO A 293 1.33 -17.63 5.61
N ARG A 294 0.80 -18.51 6.47
CA ARG A 294 -0.56 -18.44 6.99
C ARG A 294 -0.53 -18.53 8.51
N GLN A 295 -1.26 -17.64 9.15
CA GLN A 295 -1.44 -17.60 10.59
C GLN A 295 -2.91 -17.36 10.89
N TRP A 296 -3.38 -17.83 12.05
CA TRP A 296 -4.75 -17.62 12.49
C TRP A 296 -4.79 -17.54 14.00
N GLY A 297 -5.84 -16.91 14.51
CA GLY A 297 -6.04 -16.75 15.93
C GLY A 297 -7.49 -16.44 16.24
N GLU A 298 -7.79 -16.51 17.53
CA GLU A 298 -9.10 -16.21 18.08
C GLU A 298 -8.93 -15.37 19.35
N THR A 299 -9.77 -14.34 19.46
CA THR A 299 -10.00 -13.60 20.70
C THR A 299 -11.44 -13.86 21.16
N GLU A 300 -11.85 -13.26 22.28
CA GLU A 300 -13.23 -13.37 22.77
C GLU A 300 -14.29 -12.90 21.73
N SER A 301 -13.89 -12.04 20.80
CA SER A 301 -14.79 -11.32 19.90
C SER A 301 -14.42 -11.45 18.42
N LEU A 302 -13.24 -11.97 18.07
CA LEU A 302 -12.75 -12.05 16.69
C LEU A 302 -12.08 -13.39 16.40
N LEU A 303 -12.57 -14.10 15.39
CA LEU A 303 -11.81 -15.12 14.67
C LEU A 303 -11.10 -14.46 13.49
N TRP A 304 -9.80 -14.68 13.33
CA TRP A 304 -9.04 -14.08 12.23
C TRP A 304 -8.04 -15.06 11.64
N TRP A 305 -7.71 -14.84 10.37
CA TRP A 305 -6.53 -15.42 9.74
C TRP A 305 -5.88 -14.42 8.81
N GLU A 306 -4.57 -14.58 8.61
CA GLU A 306 -3.80 -13.80 7.66
C GLU A 306 -3.02 -14.72 6.72
N GLU A 307 -2.77 -14.20 5.52
CA GLU A 307 -1.85 -14.80 4.55
C GLU A 307 -0.81 -13.76 4.11
N ASN A 308 0.45 -14.17 4.08
CA ASN A 308 1.61 -13.36 3.70
C ASN A 308 2.25 -13.94 2.44
N VAL A 309 2.44 -13.08 1.42
CA VAL A 309 3.17 -13.41 0.20
C VAL A 309 4.29 -12.39 0.00
N PHE A 310 5.53 -12.86 0.12
CA PHE A 310 6.72 -12.03 -0.03
C PHE A 310 7.25 -12.00 -1.48
N GLU A 311 7.43 -10.81 -2.06
CA GLU A 311 8.10 -10.60 -3.34
C GLU A 311 9.57 -10.19 -3.10
N PRO A 312 10.53 -11.10 -3.35
CA PRO A 312 11.94 -10.87 -3.02
C PRO A 312 12.60 -9.77 -3.84
N ARG A 313 12.09 -9.43 -5.04
CA ARG A 313 12.70 -8.39 -5.90
C ARG A 313 12.42 -6.98 -5.41
N THR A 314 11.30 -6.78 -4.73
CA THR A 314 10.85 -5.47 -4.23
C THR A 314 10.89 -5.40 -2.70
N SER A 315 11.20 -6.52 -2.05
CA SER A 315 11.09 -6.70 -0.59
C SER A 315 9.70 -6.33 -0.05
N ARG A 316 8.66 -6.55 -0.86
CA ARG A 316 7.27 -6.25 -0.49
C ARG A 316 6.60 -7.48 0.09
N ASN A 317 5.92 -7.29 1.21
CA ASN A 317 5.03 -8.28 1.79
C ASN A 317 3.58 -7.90 1.47
N HIS A 318 2.90 -8.79 0.75
CA HIS A 318 1.48 -8.70 0.49
C HIS A 318 0.75 -9.49 1.58
N ARG A 319 0.14 -8.77 2.51
CA ARG A 319 -0.58 -9.35 3.63
C ARG A 319 -2.08 -9.22 3.43
N SER A 320 -2.77 -10.33 3.41
CA SER A 320 -4.24 -10.39 3.34
C SER A 320 -4.77 -10.83 4.69
N TYR A 321 -5.78 -10.12 5.19
CA TYR A 321 -6.44 -10.40 6.44
C TYR A 321 -7.89 -10.73 6.19
N TRP A 322 -8.38 -11.74 6.90
CA TRP A 322 -9.79 -12.03 7.00
C TRP A 322 -10.16 -12.22 8.45
N GLY A 323 -11.39 -11.85 8.79
CA GLY A 323 -11.92 -12.21 10.09
C GLY A 323 -13.42 -12.18 10.16
N ARG A 324 -13.92 -12.66 11.29
CA ARG A 324 -15.34 -12.72 11.61
C ARG A 324 -15.52 -12.31 13.07
N ASN A 325 -16.35 -11.31 13.29
CA ASN A 325 -16.81 -10.97 14.63
C ASN A 325 -17.65 -12.13 15.16
N SER A 326 -17.19 -12.77 16.23
CA SER A 326 -17.86 -13.95 16.79
C SER A 326 -19.23 -13.65 17.39
N ARG A 327 -19.50 -12.38 17.74
CA ARG A 327 -20.75 -11.94 18.37
C ARG A 327 -21.79 -11.47 17.35
N THR A 328 -21.37 -10.70 16.35
CA THR A 328 -22.29 -10.11 15.35
C THR A 328 -22.33 -10.88 14.04
N GLY A 329 -21.32 -11.72 13.78
CA GLY A 329 -21.13 -12.40 12.49
C GLY A 329 -20.57 -11.51 11.39
N THR A 330 -20.25 -10.24 11.66
CA THR A 330 -19.63 -9.30 10.70
C THR A 330 -18.35 -9.90 10.13
N LEU A 331 -18.21 -9.91 8.81
CA LEU A 331 -16.99 -10.35 8.12
C LEU A 331 -16.10 -9.16 7.81
N TYR A 332 -14.79 -9.37 7.92
CA TYR A 332 -13.76 -8.39 7.63
C TYR A 332 -12.79 -8.94 6.59
N GLU A 333 -12.34 -8.07 5.69
CA GLU A 333 -11.30 -8.35 4.71
C GLU A 333 -10.52 -7.07 4.45
N GLN A 334 -9.18 -7.16 4.48
CA GLN A 334 -8.30 -6.08 4.05
C GLN A 334 -6.98 -6.62 3.50
N HIS A 335 -6.37 -5.86 2.59
CA HIS A 335 -5.11 -6.24 1.95
C HIS A 335 -4.07 -5.12 2.08
N ILE A 336 -3.00 -5.40 2.81
CA ILE A 336 -1.92 -4.45 3.06
C ILE A 336 -0.71 -4.83 2.22
N ASN A 337 -0.10 -3.83 1.60
CA ASN A 337 1.17 -3.97 0.92
C ASN A 337 2.18 -3.05 1.60
N TYR A 338 3.26 -3.63 2.12
CA TYR A 338 4.30 -2.87 2.80
C TYR A 338 5.67 -3.49 2.54
N ARG A 339 6.71 -2.66 2.60
CA ARG A 339 8.09 -3.07 2.45
C ARG A 339 8.60 -3.63 3.78
N LEU A 340 9.24 -4.78 3.70
CA LEU A 340 10.08 -5.32 4.75
C LEU A 340 11.50 -4.80 4.59
N PHE A 341 12.08 -4.30 5.67
CA PHE A 341 13.44 -3.77 5.66
C PHE A 341 14.43 -4.76 6.24
N SER A 342 15.53 -4.98 5.52
CA SER A 342 16.76 -5.43 6.16
C SER A 342 17.34 -4.27 6.98
N ALA A 343 18.14 -4.59 8.00
CA ALA A 343 18.82 -3.58 8.80
C ALA A 343 19.65 -2.63 7.92
N HIS A 344 20.45 -3.18 6.99
CA HIS A 344 21.34 -2.35 6.17
C HIS A 344 20.60 -1.33 5.29
N GLU A 345 19.43 -1.68 4.75
CA GLU A 345 18.63 -0.78 3.91
C GLU A 345 18.06 0.38 4.74
N LEU A 346 17.42 0.07 5.86
CA LEU A 346 16.78 1.11 6.68
C LEU A 346 17.82 2.07 7.26
N LEU A 347 18.94 1.55 7.78
CA LEU A 347 20.03 2.37 8.30
C LEU A 347 20.62 3.26 7.19
N GLY A 348 20.86 2.70 6.00
CA GLY A 348 21.37 3.46 4.87
C GLY A 348 20.43 4.57 4.41
N LEU A 349 19.11 4.35 4.39
CA LEU A 349 18.12 5.38 4.06
C LEU A 349 18.11 6.50 5.10
N ILE A 350 18.16 6.16 6.39
CA ILE A 350 18.21 7.12 7.50
C ILE A 350 19.44 8.02 7.38
N GLU A 351 20.62 7.43 7.14
CA GLU A 351 21.87 8.20 6.98
C GLU A 351 21.86 9.08 5.72
N GLN A 352 21.35 8.57 4.59
CA GLN A 352 21.19 9.34 3.35
C GLN A 352 20.24 10.53 3.49
N ALA A 353 19.30 10.49 4.44
CA ALA A 353 18.41 11.59 4.76
C ALA A 353 19.04 12.65 5.70
N GLY A 354 20.28 12.46 6.14
CA GLY A 354 21.01 13.40 7.00
C GLY A 354 20.81 13.15 8.50
N LEU A 355 20.16 12.06 8.89
CA LEU A 355 20.05 11.62 10.29
C LEU A 355 21.24 10.73 10.65
N ARG A 356 21.66 10.75 11.92
CA ARG A 356 22.71 9.87 12.42
C ARG A 356 22.10 8.71 13.20
N VAL A 357 22.30 7.48 12.73
CA VAL A 357 21.91 6.28 13.49
C VAL A 357 22.70 6.24 14.80
N ALA A 358 21.99 6.06 15.91
CA ALA A 358 22.56 5.96 17.24
C ALA A 358 22.51 4.53 17.77
N ASP A 359 21.37 3.84 17.61
CA ASP A 359 21.16 2.51 18.18
C ASP A 359 20.22 1.66 17.33
N VAL A 360 20.37 0.34 17.45
CA VAL A 360 19.57 -0.66 16.73
C VAL A 360 19.21 -1.81 17.69
N TRP A 361 17.92 -2.06 17.85
CA TRP A 361 17.38 -3.10 18.72
C TRP A 361 16.45 -4.06 17.98
N GLY A 362 16.27 -5.24 18.57
CA GLY A 362 15.39 -6.29 18.06
C GLY A 362 13.94 -6.19 18.51
N ASP A 363 13.65 -5.29 19.45
CA ASP A 363 12.35 -5.05 20.07
C ASP A 363 12.34 -3.72 20.84
N LEU A 364 11.16 -3.32 21.33
CA LEU A 364 10.99 -2.14 22.17
C LEU A 364 11.51 -2.33 23.61
N ASP A 365 11.85 -3.56 24.04
CA ASP A 365 12.53 -3.79 25.32
C ASP A 365 14.01 -3.37 25.29
N GLY A 366 14.54 -3.03 24.11
CA GLY A 366 15.94 -2.61 23.93
C GLY A 366 16.91 -3.78 23.85
N ARG A 367 16.43 -4.99 23.50
CA ARG A 367 17.34 -6.12 23.27
C ARG A 367 18.18 -5.88 22.01
N PRO A 368 19.48 -6.24 22.00
CA PRO A 368 20.31 -6.08 20.81
C PRO A 368 19.69 -6.72 19.57
N PHE A 369 19.76 -6.03 18.44
CA PHE A 369 19.29 -6.56 17.17
C PHE A 369 20.11 -7.78 16.73
N THR A 370 19.42 -8.79 16.24
CA THR A 370 19.99 -9.96 15.55
C THR A 370 19.18 -10.25 14.30
N VAL A 371 19.73 -11.01 13.36
CA VAL A 371 19.00 -11.43 12.14
C VAL A 371 17.69 -12.16 12.48
N GLY A 372 17.64 -12.86 13.62
CA GLY A 372 16.45 -13.57 14.08
C GLY A 372 15.47 -12.72 14.91
N SER A 373 15.78 -11.46 15.20
CA SER A 373 14.92 -10.57 15.98
C SER A 373 13.60 -10.32 15.25
N PRO A 374 12.45 -10.29 15.94
CA PRO A 374 11.16 -10.10 15.28
C PRO A 374 11.03 -8.71 14.64
N MET A 375 11.57 -7.69 15.31
CA MET A 375 11.50 -6.30 14.88
C MET A 375 12.89 -5.74 14.61
N LEU A 376 12.91 -4.66 13.84
CA LEU A 376 14.02 -3.74 13.69
C LEU A 376 13.60 -2.39 14.27
N VAL A 377 14.15 -2.05 15.43
CA VAL A 377 13.91 -0.78 16.11
C VAL A 377 15.15 0.08 16.02
N VAL A 378 15.06 1.22 15.34
CA VAL A 378 16.19 2.12 15.07
C VAL A 378 15.98 3.45 15.75
N ARG A 379 16.95 3.85 16.57
CA ARG A 379 17.05 5.23 17.07
C ARG A 379 18.06 5.99 16.25
N ALA A 380 17.66 7.15 15.75
CA ALA A 380 18.53 8.09 15.06
C ALA A 380 18.39 9.50 15.64
N ARG A 381 19.32 10.39 15.29
CA ARG A 381 19.31 11.78 15.76
C ARG A 381 19.52 12.75 14.61
N ARG A 382 18.85 13.90 14.68
CA ARG A 382 19.21 15.06 13.88
C ARG A 382 20.53 15.62 14.43
N PRO A 383 21.59 15.72 13.62
CA PRO A 383 22.83 16.36 14.08
C PRO A 383 22.57 17.80 14.53
N ASP A 384 23.31 18.25 15.54
CA ASP A 384 23.32 19.67 15.90
C ASP A 384 23.79 20.48 14.68
N ALA A 385 23.21 21.67 14.49
CA ALA A 385 23.74 22.61 13.50
C ALA A 385 25.22 22.84 13.85
N ARG A 386 26.13 22.52 12.91
CA ARG A 386 27.55 22.85 13.13
C ARG A 386 27.65 24.37 13.36
N PRO A 387 28.34 24.82 14.42
CA PRO A 387 28.53 26.23 14.70
C PRO A 387 29.26 26.97 13.57
#